data_AF-A0A504YHD6-F1
#
_entry.id   AF-A0A504YHD6-F1
#
_cell.length_a   1.000
_cell.length_b   1.000
_cell.length_c   1.000
_cell.angle_alpha   90.00
_cell.angle_beta   90.00
_cell.angle_gamma   90.00
#
_symmetry.space_group_name_H-M   'P 1'
#
loop_
_entity.id
_entity.type
_entity.pdbx_description
1 polymer ?
#
loop_
_entity_poly.entity_id
_entity_poly.type
_entity_poly.pdbx_seq_one_letter_code
_entity_poly.pdbx_strand_id
1 'polypeptide(L)'
;MSDSEITTEHQTSEIFFEPVVSLPITTVSNSEENETCLLKERAKLYRFDRAEDPPEWKERGTGTVKILKHNETGQYRILMRRDRTLKVCANHSINSSTELRANCGSDRAFVWQTLADFADEVPKPESLGIRFPDAEGAKLFKKIFDEGRLQSSDDQDNEKEVCDSKDDVTNLRDKTCDESKLSNALKSLKVDPVNESGDQQRPAVAATN
;
A
#
# COMPACT_ATOMS: atom_id res chain seq x y z
N MET A 1 36.51 6.24 63.42
CA MET A 1 36.66 5.67 62.07
C MET A 1 36.19 6.74 61.11
N SER A 2 36.90 6.91 60.00
CA SER A 2 36.64 7.96 59.02
C SER A 2 36.56 7.28 57.67
N ASP A 3 35.35 7.07 57.17
CA ASP A 3 35.14 6.37 55.91
C ASP A 3 35.56 7.28 54.75
N SER A 4 36.71 6.97 54.15
CA SER A 4 37.23 7.66 52.98
C SER A 4 36.49 7.15 51.75
N GLU A 5 35.58 7.96 51.21
CA GLU A 5 34.88 7.68 49.95
C GLU A 5 35.90 7.52 48.81
N ILE A 6 35.94 6.32 48.21
CA ILE A 6 36.76 6.06 47.02
C ILE A 6 35.93 6.43 45.79
N THR A 7 36.11 7.66 45.31
CA THR A 7 35.55 8.11 44.03
C THR A 7 36.36 7.48 42.90
N THR A 8 35.95 6.30 42.44
CA THR A 8 36.59 5.62 41.30
C THR A 8 36.30 6.37 40.00
N GLU A 9 37.22 7.26 39.61
CA GLU A 9 37.17 7.92 38.31
C GLU A 9 37.33 6.90 37.17
N HIS A 10 36.24 6.61 36.47
CA HIS A 10 36.25 5.78 35.26
C HIS A 10 36.89 6.58 34.11
N GLN A 11 38.22 6.50 34.00
CA GLN A 11 38.99 7.08 32.91
C GLN A 11 38.68 6.35 31.59
N THR A 12 37.63 6.78 30.89
CA THR A 12 37.28 6.29 29.55
C THR A 12 38.32 6.78 28.54
N SER A 13 39.21 5.90 28.11
CA SER A 13 40.16 6.20 27.04
C SER A 13 39.43 6.34 25.71
N GLU A 14 39.09 7.57 25.34
CA GLU A 14 38.46 7.88 24.05
C GLU A 14 39.37 7.45 22.90
N ILE A 15 38.93 6.45 22.13
CA ILE A 15 39.69 5.92 21.00
C ILE A 15 39.49 6.85 19.81
N PHE A 16 40.47 7.74 19.60
CA PHE A 16 40.50 8.62 18.44
C PHE A 16 40.84 7.86 17.15
N PHE A 17 40.16 8.19 16.06
CA PHE A 17 40.43 7.67 14.71
C PHE A 17 40.62 8.85 13.74
N GLU A 18 41.67 8.78 12.92
CA GLU A 18 41.90 9.78 11.86
C GLU A 18 40.88 9.59 10.72
N PRO A 19 40.20 10.66 10.24
CA PRO A 19 39.17 10.54 9.21
C PRO A 19 39.78 10.26 7.83
N VAL A 20 39.54 9.04 7.32
CA VAL A 20 40.03 8.58 6.00
C VAL A 20 39.57 9.46 4.83
N VAL A 21 38.39 10.11 4.96
CA VAL A 21 37.83 11.03 3.96
C VAL A 21 37.16 12.21 4.69
N SER A 22 37.38 13.42 4.18
CA SER A 22 36.58 14.60 4.50
C SER A 22 35.54 14.82 3.40
N LEU A 23 34.25 14.89 3.77
CA LEU A 23 33.14 15.12 2.83
C LEU A 23 32.68 16.58 2.90
N PRO A 24 32.53 17.29 1.76
CA PRO A 24 32.03 18.66 1.76
C PRO A 24 30.54 18.70 2.12
N ILE A 25 30.15 19.69 2.95
CA ILE A 25 28.73 19.94 3.27
C ILE A 25 27.99 20.26 1.96
N THR A 26 27.06 19.38 1.59
CA THR A 26 26.35 19.43 0.31
C THR A 26 24.86 19.62 0.56
N THR A 27 24.25 20.60 -0.12
CA THR A 27 22.80 20.82 -0.11
C THR A 27 22.11 19.75 -0.94
N VAL A 28 21.34 18.87 -0.29
CA VAL A 28 20.60 17.78 -0.94
C VAL A 28 19.15 18.21 -1.14
N SER A 29 18.71 18.34 -2.40
CA SER A 29 17.29 18.45 -2.74
C SER A 29 16.56 17.15 -2.41
N ASN A 30 15.28 17.26 -2.06
CA ASN A 30 14.40 16.11 -1.81
C ASN A 30 13.71 15.57 -3.08
N SER A 31 13.79 16.29 -4.21
CA SER A 31 13.02 16.05 -5.43
C SER A 31 11.50 16.02 -5.23
N GLU A 32 11.02 16.88 -4.32
CA GLU A 32 9.60 17.10 -3.97
C GLU A 32 9.23 18.60 -4.09
N GLU A 33 10.06 19.42 -4.74
CA GLU A 33 9.95 20.90 -4.77
C GLU A 33 8.83 21.42 -5.69
N ASN A 34 8.57 20.74 -6.80
CA ASN A 34 7.53 21.10 -7.77
C ASN A 34 6.13 20.55 -7.41
N GLU A 35 5.91 20.16 -6.14
CA GLU A 35 4.74 19.38 -5.74
C GLU A 35 4.04 19.91 -4.49
N THR A 36 2.71 19.98 -4.55
CA THR A 36 1.86 20.34 -3.42
C THR A 36 1.52 19.10 -2.59
N CYS A 37 1.85 19.15 -1.30
CA CYS A 37 1.59 18.07 -0.36
C CYS A 37 0.14 18.12 0.16
N LEU A 38 -0.75 17.32 -0.44
CA LEU A 38 -2.19 17.27 -0.11
C LEU A 38 -2.49 16.47 1.16
N LEU A 39 -1.69 15.43 1.42
CA LEU A 39 -1.79 14.57 2.60
C LEU A 39 -0.38 14.35 3.18
N LYS A 40 -0.25 14.34 4.51
CA LYS A 40 0.96 13.92 5.22
C LYS A 40 0.56 13.16 6.48
N GLU A 41 0.44 11.84 6.39
CA GLU A 41 -0.09 11.00 7.46
C GLU A 41 0.89 9.93 7.96
N ARG A 42 0.70 9.49 9.20
CA ARG A 42 1.55 8.45 9.82
C ARG A 42 1.00 7.07 9.48
N ALA A 43 1.82 6.19 8.89
CA ALA A 43 1.36 4.87 8.43
C ALA A 43 2.39 3.74 8.57
N LYS A 44 1.90 2.51 8.46
CA LYS A 44 2.70 1.29 8.22
C LYS A 44 2.27 0.67 6.89
N LEU A 45 3.24 0.35 6.05
CA LEU A 45 3.06 -0.21 4.70
C LEU A 45 3.58 -1.64 4.65
N TYR A 46 2.82 -2.49 3.97
CA TYR A 46 3.06 -3.90 3.74
C TYR A 46 3.11 -4.21 2.25
N ARG A 47 3.89 -5.24 1.88
CA ARG A 47 3.92 -5.89 0.56
C ARG A 47 3.28 -7.28 0.72
N PHE A 48 2.37 -7.64 -0.17
CA PHE A 48 1.89 -9.01 -0.26
C PHE A 48 2.86 -9.82 -1.13
N ASP A 49 3.54 -10.78 -0.50
CA ASP A 49 4.47 -11.67 -1.17
C ASP A 49 3.73 -12.91 -1.70
N ARG A 50 3.88 -13.18 -3.00
CA ARG A 50 3.25 -14.31 -3.70
C ARG A 50 4.24 -15.43 -4.04
N ALA A 51 5.50 -15.28 -3.66
CA ALA A 51 6.53 -16.31 -3.86
C ALA A 51 6.66 -17.27 -2.67
N GLU A 52 6.16 -16.87 -1.50
CA GLU A 52 6.06 -17.73 -0.31
C GLU A 52 4.85 -18.67 -0.40
N ASP A 53 4.95 -19.82 0.28
CA ASP A 53 3.85 -20.77 0.46
C ASP A 53 3.62 -21.01 1.97
N PRO A 54 2.53 -20.51 2.57
CA PRO A 54 1.45 -19.72 1.95
C PRO A 54 1.86 -18.24 1.67
N PRO A 55 1.24 -17.58 0.68
CA PRO A 55 1.43 -16.15 0.42
C PRO A 55 1.10 -15.25 1.62
N GLU A 56 1.98 -14.31 1.95
CA GLU A 56 1.92 -13.54 3.21
C GLU A 56 2.14 -12.01 3.07
N TRP A 57 1.80 -11.27 4.13
CA TRP A 57 1.96 -9.81 4.20
C TRP A 57 3.21 -9.39 4.96
N LYS A 58 4.30 -9.12 4.25
CA LYS A 58 5.58 -8.66 4.81
C LYS A 58 5.57 -7.15 5.03
N GLU A 59 6.15 -6.65 6.12
CA GLU A 59 6.27 -5.19 6.33
C GLU A 59 7.28 -4.59 5.34
N ARG A 60 6.83 -3.64 4.50
CA ARG A 60 7.66 -2.93 3.52
C ARG A 60 8.30 -1.67 4.13
N GLY A 61 7.60 -1.01 5.06
CA GLY A 61 8.16 0.10 5.83
C GLY A 61 7.16 0.82 6.74
N THR A 62 7.66 1.31 7.86
CA THR A 62 6.95 2.19 8.80
C THR A 62 7.48 3.62 8.67
N GLY A 63 6.59 4.61 8.54
CA GLY A 63 6.98 6.02 8.42
C GLY A 63 5.83 6.98 8.12
N THR A 64 6.13 8.08 7.45
CA THR A 64 5.13 9.07 6.99
C THR A 64 4.82 8.85 5.51
N VAL A 65 3.55 8.70 5.18
CA VAL A 65 3.05 8.67 3.80
C VAL A 65 2.59 10.07 3.38
N LYS A 66 2.91 10.46 2.15
CA LYS A 66 2.40 11.65 1.49
C LYS A 66 1.59 11.28 0.26
N ILE A 67 0.58 12.09 -0.04
CA ILE A 67 0.06 12.22 -1.41
C ILE A 67 0.49 13.61 -1.90
N LEU A 68 1.21 13.61 -3.01
CA LEU A 68 1.82 14.77 -3.65
C LEU A 68 1.13 15.00 -4.99
N LYS A 69 0.71 16.25 -5.29
CA LYS A 69 0.22 16.66 -6.61
C LYS A 69 1.29 17.51 -7.29
N HIS A 70 1.73 17.13 -8.49
CA HIS A 70 2.68 17.91 -9.26
C HIS A 70 2.01 19.20 -9.77
N ASN A 71 2.68 20.34 -9.59
CA ASN A 71 2.05 21.67 -9.74
C ASN A 71 1.73 22.03 -11.20
N GLU A 72 2.46 21.48 -12.16
CA GLU A 72 2.30 21.77 -13.60
C GLU A 72 1.39 20.74 -14.28
N THR A 73 1.81 19.47 -14.29
CA THR A 73 1.09 18.35 -14.92
C THR A 73 -0.16 17.88 -14.16
N GLY A 74 -0.42 18.38 -12.95
CA GLY A 74 -1.57 17.97 -12.13
C GLY A 74 -1.55 16.52 -11.62
N GLN A 75 -0.55 15.71 -11.96
CA GLN A 75 -0.50 14.30 -11.62
C GLN A 75 -0.30 14.06 -10.12
N TYR A 76 -0.93 13.01 -9.59
CA TYR A 76 -0.86 12.64 -8.17
C TYR A 76 0.09 11.45 -7.98
N ARG A 77 0.96 11.49 -6.97
CA ARG A 77 1.80 10.34 -6.56
C ARG A 77 1.73 10.07 -5.06
N ILE A 78 1.82 8.79 -4.69
CA ILE A 78 2.15 8.37 -3.33
C ILE A 78 3.66 8.39 -3.16
N LEU A 79 4.14 9.04 -2.11
CA LEU A 79 5.52 8.95 -1.66
C LEU A 79 5.55 8.61 -0.16
N MET A 80 6.25 7.54 0.20
CA MET A 80 6.45 7.14 1.60
C MET A 80 7.93 6.89 1.88
N ARG A 81 8.43 7.43 3.00
CA ARG A 81 9.81 7.25 3.45
C ARG A 81 9.81 6.60 4.84
N ARG A 82 10.75 5.66 5.08
CA ARG A 82 10.89 4.95 6.36
C ARG A 82 11.48 5.87 7.44
N ASP A 83 11.02 5.70 8.68
CA ASP A 83 11.61 6.40 9.83
C ASP A 83 13.12 6.08 9.99
N ARG A 84 13.86 7.05 10.55
CA ARG A 84 15.33 7.04 10.79
C ARG A 84 16.21 6.95 9.55
N THR A 85 15.93 6.00 8.65
CA THR A 85 16.73 5.73 7.44
C THR A 85 16.37 6.63 6.26
N LEU A 86 15.18 7.25 6.26
CA LEU A 86 14.63 8.12 5.21
C LEU A 86 14.53 7.49 3.81
N LYS A 87 14.89 6.21 3.66
CA LYS A 87 14.77 5.43 2.43
C LYS A 87 13.31 5.32 2.00
N VAL A 88 13.06 5.51 0.71
CA VAL A 88 11.75 5.36 0.09
C VAL A 88 11.22 3.92 0.29
N CYS A 89 9.93 3.79 0.60
CA CYS A 89 9.21 2.51 0.72
C CYS A 89 7.89 2.45 -0.06
N ALA A 90 7.46 3.56 -0.67
CA ALA A 90 6.53 3.60 -1.80
C ALA A 90 6.82 4.85 -2.65
N ASN A 91 6.77 4.73 -3.96
CA ASN A 91 6.89 5.83 -4.92
C ASN A 91 6.21 5.43 -6.23
N HIS A 92 4.97 5.86 -6.45
CA HIS A 92 4.22 5.60 -7.69
C HIS A 92 3.10 6.63 -7.90
N SER A 93 2.79 6.90 -9.17
CA SER A 93 1.61 7.68 -9.55
C SER A 93 0.31 6.96 -9.16
N ILE A 94 -0.72 7.74 -8.84
CA ILE A 94 -2.09 7.28 -8.70
C ILE A 94 -2.71 7.34 -10.09
N ASN A 95 -3.14 6.20 -10.63
CA ASN A 95 -3.76 6.10 -11.95
C ASN A 95 -5.24 5.72 -11.79
N SER A 96 -6.07 6.03 -12.79
CA SER A 96 -7.50 5.69 -12.85
C SER A 96 -7.81 4.21 -12.55
N SER A 97 -6.91 3.31 -12.97
CA SER A 97 -6.98 1.86 -12.73
C SER A 97 -6.55 1.37 -11.34
N THR A 98 -5.88 2.22 -10.54
CA THR A 98 -5.46 1.86 -9.17
C THR A 98 -6.61 2.06 -8.20
N GLU A 99 -7.14 1.00 -7.59
CA GLU A 99 -8.30 1.05 -6.69
C GLU A 99 -7.91 0.74 -5.24
N LEU A 100 -8.31 1.60 -4.28
CA LEU A 100 -8.24 1.30 -2.85
C LEU A 100 -9.42 0.43 -2.41
N ARG A 101 -9.14 -0.82 -2.05
CA ARG A 101 -10.09 -1.74 -1.41
C ARG A 101 -9.88 -1.70 0.11
N ALA A 102 -10.96 -1.55 0.87
CA ALA A 102 -10.89 -1.69 2.33
C ALA A 102 -10.51 -3.14 2.69
N ASN A 103 -9.58 -3.31 3.65
CA ASN A 103 -9.26 -4.64 4.13
C ASN A 103 -10.41 -5.18 5.00
N CYS A 104 -10.76 -6.46 4.84
CA CYS A 104 -11.90 -7.03 5.57
C CYS A 104 -11.69 -6.95 7.09
N GLY A 105 -12.67 -6.37 7.80
CA GLY A 105 -12.60 -6.18 9.25
C GLY A 105 -11.76 -4.98 9.73
N SER A 106 -11.32 -4.05 8.87
CA SER A 106 -10.61 -2.84 9.31
C SER A 106 -11.14 -1.53 8.72
N ASP A 107 -11.38 -0.56 9.59
CA ASP A 107 -11.69 0.85 9.31
C ASP A 107 -10.46 1.70 8.95
N ARG A 108 -9.25 1.13 9.11
CA ARG A 108 -7.95 1.84 9.09
C ARG A 108 -6.96 1.27 8.08
N ALA A 109 -7.35 0.28 7.29
CA ALA A 109 -6.45 -0.39 6.36
C ALA A 109 -7.05 -0.55 4.96
N PHE A 110 -6.22 -0.25 3.95
CA PHE A 110 -6.56 -0.38 2.53
C PHE A 110 -5.51 -1.20 1.79
N VAL A 111 -5.95 -1.89 0.75
CA VAL A 111 -5.12 -2.67 -0.17
C VAL A 111 -5.35 -2.18 -1.59
N TRP A 112 -4.27 -2.02 -2.36
CA TRP A 112 -4.31 -1.72 -3.79
C TRP A 112 -3.20 -2.47 -4.53
N GLN A 113 -3.24 -2.39 -5.86
CA GLN A 113 -2.18 -2.88 -6.72
C GLN A 113 -1.64 -1.68 -7.51
N THR A 114 -0.31 -1.65 -7.69
CA THR A 114 0.38 -0.69 -8.55
C THR A 114 1.24 -1.46 -9.54
N LEU A 115 1.35 -0.97 -10.78
CA LEU A 115 2.09 -1.65 -11.86
C LEU A 115 3.58 -1.27 -11.89
N ALA A 116 3.93 -0.12 -11.32
CA ALA A 116 5.26 0.47 -11.39
C ALA A 116 5.58 1.28 -10.13
N ASP A 117 5.79 0.60 -9.00
CA ASP A 117 6.39 1.23 -7.83
C ASP A 117 7.92 1.32 -7.98
N PHE A 118 8.46 2.51 -7.71
CA PHE A 118 9.85 2.90 -7.91
C PHE A 118 10.58 3.12 -6.56
N ALA A 119 10.14 2.46 -5.47
CA ALA A 119 10.80 2.60 -4.17
C ALA A 119 12.20 1.96 -4.10
N ASP A 120 12.47 1.01 -5.00
CA ASP A 120 13.76 0.31 -5.14
C ASP A 120 14.56 0.80 -6.37
N GLU A 121 14.28 2.03 -6.86
CA GLU A 121 14.90 2.65 -8.06
C GLU A 121 14.72 1.86 -9.39
N VAL A 122 13.84 0.86 -9.38
CA VAL A 122 13.44 0.04 -10.52
C VAL A 122 11.91 -0.12 -10.46
N PRO A 123 11.16 0.12 -11.54
CA PRO A 123 9.71 -0.01 -11.54
C PRO A 123 9.28 -1.48 -11.37
N LYS A 124 8.47 -1.77 -10.36
CA LYS A 124 7.97 -3.13 -10.07
C LYS A 124 6.46 -3.15 -9.87
N PRO A 125 5.76 -4.19 -10.37
CA PRO A 125 4.36 -4.42 -9.99
C PRO A 125 4.30 -4.91 -8.54
N GLU A 126 3.49 -4.27 -7.71
CA GLU A 126 3.42 -4.50 -6.27
C GLU A 126 1.96 -4.58 -5.80
N SER A 127 1.68 -5.53 -4.90
CA SER A 127 0.42 -5.58 -4.15
C SER A 127 0.67 -4.99 -2.76
N LEU A 128 0.15 -3.78 -2.52
CA LEU A 128 0.46 -2.97 -1.36
C LEU A 128 -0.73 -2.89 -0.40
N GLY A 129 -0.43 -2.91 0.90
CA GLY A 129 -1.39 -2.73 1.98
C GLY A 129 -0.91 -1.67 2.93
N ILE A 130 -1.74 -0.68 3.24
CA ILE A 130 -1.40 0.39 4.20
C ILE A 130 -2.33 0.32 5.40
N ARG A 131 -1.78 0.57 6.59
CA ARG A 131 -2.52 0.69 7.84
C ARG A 131 -2.17 2.00 8.55
N PHE A 132 -3.20 2.75 8.91
CA PHE A 132 -3.11 3.96 9.72
C PHE A 132 -3.31 3.65 11.22
N PRO A 133 -2.78 4.48 12.13
CA PRO A 133 -3.16 4.42 13.54
C PRO A 133 -4.63 4.82 13.72
N ASP A 134 -5.08 5.84 12.98
CA ASP A 134 -6.35 6.52 13.19
C ASP A 134 -7.29 6.41 11.99
N ALA A 135 -8.58 6.26 12.27
CA ALA A 135 -9.62 6.09 11.26
C ALA A 135 -9.89 7.37 10.45
N GLU A 136 -9.52 8.54 10.99
CA GLU A 136 -9.71 9.84 10.31
C GLU A 136 -8.63 10.06 9.25
N GLY A 137 -7.36 9.84 9.58
CA GLY A 137 -6.26 9.82 8.61
C GLY A 137 -6.48 8.77 7.51
N ALA A 138 -7.05 7.60 7.84
CA ALA A 138 -7.45 6.60 6.85
C ALA A 138 -8.54 7.12 5.89
N LYS A 139 -9.61 7.75 6.40
CA LYS A 139 -10.67 8.34 5.57
C LYS A 139 -10.13 9.47 4.69
N LEU A 140 -9.24 10.31 5.22
CA LEU A 140 -8.62 11.42 4.49
C LEU A 140 -7.69 10.92 3.37
N PHE A 141 -6.85 9.89 3.65
CA PHE A 141 -6.06 9.21 2.63
C PHE A 141 -6.94 8.65 1.51
N LYS A 142 -8.02 7.93 1.85
CA LYS A 142 -8.93 7.38 0.84
C LYS A 142 -9.56 8.49 -0.02
N LYS A 143 -10.05 9.57 0.60
CA LYS A 143 -10.64 10.71 -0.11
C LYS A 143 -9.66 11.31 -1.14
N ILE A 144 -8.46 11.68 -0.70
CA ILE A 144 -7.47 12.37 -1.55
C ILE A 144 -6.91 11.41 -2.62
N PHE A 145 -6.85 10.11 -2.34
CA PHE A 145 -6.54 9.10 -3.35
C PHE A 145 -7.64 8.98 -4.41
N ASP A 146 -8.91 8.90 -4.02
CA ASP A 146 -10.04 8.85 -4.96
C ASP A 146 -10.11 10.13 -5.84
N GLU A 147 -9.78 11.30 -5.28
CA GLU A 147 -9.66 12.56 -6.03
C GLU A 147 -8.54 12.49 -7.09
N GLY A 148 -7.35 12.01 -6.73
CA GLY A 148 -6.24 11.84 -7.69
C GLY A 148 -6.49 10.77 -8.75
N ARG A 149 -7.25 9.73 -8.40
CA ARG A 149 -7.72 8.69 -9.34
C ARG A 149 -8.67 9.26 -10.39
N LEU A 150 -9.57 10.18 -10.00
CA LEU A 150 -10.52 10.81 -10.91
C LEU A 150 -9.83 11.78 -11.87
N GLN A 151 -8.90 12.62 -11.38
CA GLN A 151 -8.08 13.48 -12.26
C GLN A 151 -7.41 12.67 -13.38
N SER A 152 -6.79 11.53 -13.04
CA SER A 152 -6.11 10.66 -14.00
C SER A 152 -7.02 9.82 -14.91
N SER A 153 -8.35 9.92 -14.79
CA SER A 153 -9.28 9.52 -15.87
C SER A 153 -9.64 10.69 -16.77
N ASP A 154 -9.89 11.88 -16.21
CA ASP A 154 -10.30 13.06 -16.97
C ASP A 154 -9.20 13.51 -17.95
N ASP A 155 -7.94 13.42 -17.55
CA ASP A 155 -6.77 13.68 -18.39
C ASP A 155 -6.72 12.73 -19.62
N GLN A 156 -7.14 11.47 -19.44
CA GLN A 156 -7.09 10.42 -20.47
C GLN A 156 -8.19 10.55 -21.53
N ASP A 157 -9.27 11.29 -21.29
CA ASP A 157 -10.28 11.57 -22.31
C ASP A 157 -9.99 12.90 -23.06
N ASN A 158 -9.37 13.89 -22.40
CA ASN A 158 -8.89 15.11 -23.08
C ASN A 158 -7.78 14.82 -24.11
N GLU A 159 -6.87 13.88 -23.85
CA GLU A 159 -5.83 13.49 -24.82
C GLU A 159 -6.39 12.83 -26.10
N LYS A 160 -7.66 12.41 -26.13
CA LYS A 160 -8.29 11.75 -27.30
C LYS A 160 -8.90 12.72 -28.31
N GLU A 161 -9.24 13.96 -27.94
CA GLU A 161 -9.86 14.92 -28.89
C GLU A 161 -8.84 15.62 -29.81
N VAL A 162 -7.54 15.40 -29.63
CA VAL A 162 -6.46 16.12 -30.35
C VAL A 162 -5.91 15.32 -31.55
N CYS A 163 -6.58 14.24 -31.98
CA CYS A 163 -6.09 13.39 -33.07
C CYS A 163 -7.14 12.77 -34.02
N ASP A 164 -8.27 13.45 -34.28
CA ASP A 164 -9.14 13.11 -35.43
C ASP A 164 -9.37 14.31 -36.38
N SER A 165 -9.06 14.09 -37.67
CA SER A 165 -9.46 14.91 -38.81
C SER A 165 -9.02 14.24 -40.13
N LYS A 166 -9.98 13.55 -40.80
CA LYS A 166 -9.93 13.01 -42.18
C LYS A 166 -9.19 11.67 -42.36
N ASP A 167 -9.66 10.65 -43.10
CA ASP A 167 -10.95 10.24 -43.73
C ASP A 167 -10.92 8.66 -43.74
N ASP A 168 -11.92 7.81 -44.04
CA ASP A 168 -13.24 7.89 -44.70
C ASP A 168 -14.17 6.74 -44.16
N VAL A 169 -15.38 6.60 -44.71
CA VAL A 169 -16.50 5.72 -44.29
C VAL A 169 -16.35 4.23 -44.69
N THR A 170 -16.72 3.28 -43.79
CA THR A 170 -17.61 2.11 -44.12
C THR A 170 -18.08 1.23 -42.92
N ASN A 171 -19.24 1.60 -42.35
CA ASN A 171 -20.41 0.78 -41.94
C ASN A 171 -20.34 -0.72 -41.50
N LEU A 172 -21.29 -1.11 -40.61
CA LEU A 172 -21.75 -2.48 -40.24
C LEU A 172 -20.81 -3.38 -39.40
N ARG A 173 -20.99 -3.52 -38.07
CA ARG A 173 -22.15 -4.24 -37.48
C ARG A 173 -22.26 -4.12 -35.95
N ASP A 174 -23.50 -4.18 -35.47
CA ASP A 174 -23.88 -4.49 -34.09
C ASP A 174 -23.39 -5.89 -33.64
N LYS A 175 -22.89 -5.97 -32.40
CA LYS A 175 -22.96 -7.18 -31.56
C LYS A 175 -22.73 -6.86 -30.07
N THR A 176 -23.78 -7.05 -29.28
CA THR A 176 -23.80 -7.00 -27.81
C THR A 176 -22.69 -7.81 -27.14
N CYS A 177 -22.08 -7.29 -26.07
CA CYS A 177 -21.12 -8.03 -25.25
C CYS A 177 -21.83 -9.02 -24.32
N ASP A 178 -21.31 -10.25 -24.24
CA ASP A 178 -21.98 -11.40 -23.63
C ASP A 178 -21.65 -11.51 -22.13
N GLU A 179 -22.52 -11.00 -21.25
CA GLU A 179 -22.35 -11.04 -19.77
C GLU A 179 -22.46 -12.48 -19.18
N SER A 180 -22.66 -13.49 -20.04
CA SER A 180 -23.00 -14.88 -19.68
C SER A 180 -21.84 -15.74 -19.17
N LYS A 181 -20.59 -15.25 -19.19
CA LYS A 181 -19.39 -16.09 -18.91
C LYS A 181 -18.83 -15.99 -17.49
N LEU A 182 -19.05 -14.90 -16.77
CA LEU A 182 -18.59 -14.74 -15.37
C LEU A 182 -19.45 -15.52 -14.36
N SER A 183 -20.76 -15.64 -14.63
CA SER A 183 -21.74 -16.26 -13.72
C SER A 183 -21.65 -17.79 -13.62
N ASN A 184 -20.92 -18.45 -14.52
CA ASN A 184 -20.75 -19.91 -14.52
C ASN A 184 -19.46 -20.38 -13.85
N ALA A 185 -18.45 -19.51 -13.69
CA ALA A 185 -17.25 -19.81 -12.90
C ALA A 185 -17.54 -19.94 -11.39
N LEU A 186 -18.54 -19.19 -10.90
CA LEU A 186 -18.96 -19.20 -9.48
C LEU A 186 -19.84 -20.39 -9.06
N LYS A 187 -20.16 -21.32 -9.98
CA LYS A 187 -21.08 -22.44 -9.72
C LYS A 187 -20.40 -23.80 -9.48
N SER A 188 -19.06 -23.88 -9.60
CA SER A 188 -18.31 -25.13 -9.40
C SER A 188 -17.87 -25.37 -7.94
N LEU A 189 -17.85 -24.34 -7.10
CA LEU A 189 -17.53 -24.46 -5.67
C LEU A 189 -18.78 -24.82 -4.86
N LYS A 190 -19.23 -26.07 -4.99
CA LYS A 190 -20.11 -26.68 -3.99
C LYS A 190 -19.26 -27.08 -2.78
N VAL A 191 -19.59 -26.51 -1.62
CA VAL A 191 -19.20 -27.08 -0.32
C VAL A 191 -20.36 -27.98 0.12
N ASP A 192 -20.08 -29.24 0.45
CA ASP A 192 -21.12 -30.17 0.87
C ASP A 192 -21.70 -29.78 2.25
N PRO A 193 -23.02 -29.90 2.45
CA PRO A 193 -23.66 -29.50 3.70
C PRO A 193 -23.34 -30.48 4.84
N VAL A 194 -23.07 -29.95 6.03
CA VAL A 194 -22.99 -30.73 7.27
C VAL A 194 -24.38 -31.32 7.56
N ASN A 195 -24.43 -32.65 7.73
CA ASN A 195 -25.68 -33.37 7.96
C ASN A 195 -26.05 -33.41 9.44
N GLU A 196 -27.00 -32.57 9.87
CA GLU A 196 -27.70 -32.72 11.15
C GLU A 196 -28.92 -33.65 11.00
N SER A 197 -28.85 -34.87 11.55
CA SER A 197 -29.99 -35.63 12.08
C SER A 197 -29.53 -36.95 12.70
N GLY A 198 -30.03 -37.33 13.89
CA GLY A 198 -29.73 -38.67 14.43
C GLY A 198 -29.89 -38.97 15.92
N ASP A 199 -30.24 -38.02 16.82
CA ASP A 199 -30.43 -38.38 18.24
C ASP A 199 -31.83 -38.98 18.51
N GLN A 200 -31.91 -40.31 18.47
CA GLN A 200 -32.93 -41.10 19.14
C GLN A 200 -32.40 -42.48 19.59
N GLN A 201 -31.98 -42.59 20.85
CA GLN A 201 -32.57 -43.52 21.86
C GLN A 201 -31.61 -43.83 23.02
N ARG A 202 -32.07 -43.56 24.25
CA ARG A 202 -31.50 -44.13 25.48
C ARG A 202 -32.02 -45.54 25.73
N PRO A 203 -31.17 -46.51 26.09
CA PRO A 203 -31.46 -47.49 27.14
C PRO A 203 -31.18 -46.88 28.53
N ALA A 204 -31.67 -47.51 29.60
CA ALA A 204 -31.50 -47.06 30.98
C ALA A 204 -31.29 -48.24 31.96
N VAL A 205 -30.82 -47.93 33.18
CA VAL A 205 -30.56 -48.86 34.32
C VAL A 205 -29.46 -49.91 34.02
N ALA A 206 -28.65 -50.46 34.93
CA ALA A 206 -28.47 -50.38 36.40
C ALA A 206 -26.95 -50.22 36.69
N ALA A 207 -26.45 -49.56 37.75
CA ALA A 207 -26.66 -49.66 39.20
C ALA A 207 -26.06 -50.94 39.84
N THR A 208 -25.08 -50.74 40.75
CA THR A 208 -24.28 -51.75 41.50
C THR A 208 -23.42 -52.71 40.66
N ASN A 209 -22.28 -53.23 41.15
CA ASN A 209 -21.73 -53.19 42.52
C ASN A 209 -20.21 -52.97 42.50
#